data_AF-X1HBX9-F1
#
_entry.id   AF-X1HBX9-F1
#
_cell.length_a   1.000
_cell.length_b   1.000
_cell.length_c   1.000
_cell.angle_alpha   90.00
_cell.angle_beta   90.00
_cell.angle_gamma   90.00
#
_symmetry.space_group_name_H-M   'P 1'
#
loop_
_entity.id
_entity.type
_entity.pdbx_description
1 polymer ?
#
loop_
_entity_poly.entity_id
_entity_poly.type
_entity_poly.pdbx_seq_one_letter_code
_entity_poly.pdbx_strand_id
1 'polypeptide(L)'
;RKREDGRSEKVNSLLSEFYQGQIAPESLWKKLKEEGKPSLLREAQMRLIDSLSFESTPAELQRKRDGILAIETLKEEQNTSIVELNLNLMEDLQKRCRAEIEQAYNGIRAEVEGNPQLRVKQVQQGQNTMVVQLSVDEAIKQLPQWRDFLSDQEKRYSQEFAKVMEKLKRELK
;
A
#
# COMPACT_ATOMS: atom_id res chain seq x y z
N ARG A 1 11.32 23.60 -22.62
CA ARG A 1 12.67 23.19 -22.14
C ARG A 1 13.09 23.87 -20.83
N LYS A 2 13.73 25.05 -20.74
CA LYS A 2 14.18 25.61 -19.42
C LYS A 2 13.08 25.83 -18.36
N ARG A 3 11.82 26.03 -18.75
CA ARG A 3 10.66 26.20 -17.83
C ARG A 3 9.98 24.88 -17.42
N GLU A 4 10.31 23.76 -18.06
CA GLU A 4 9.81 22.43 -17.67
C GLU A 4 10.69 21.82 -16.57
N ASP A 5 12.02 21.93 -16.68
CA ASP A 5 12.94 21.40 -15.66
C ASP A 5 12.69 21.99 -14.27
N GLY A 6 12.63 23.32 -14.15
CA GLY A 6 12.45 23.97 -12.85
C GLY A 6 11.08 23.74 -12.20
N ARG A 7 10.05 23.33 -12.95
CA ARG A 7 8.73 22.96 -12.40
C ARG A 7 8.76 21.55 -11.82
N SER A 8 9.29 20.61 -12.59
CA SER A 8 9.47 19.21 -12.16
C SER A 8 10.39 19.14 -10.93
N GLU A 9 11.48 19.90 -10.90
CA GLU A 9 12.39 19.96 -9.75
C GLU A 9 11.70 20.45 -8.47
N LYS A 10 10.80 21.43 -8.59
CA LYS A 10 10.10 21.99 -7.42
C LYS A 10 9.05 21.03 -6.87
N VAL A 11 8.29 20.36 -7.74
CA VAL A 11 7.35 19.30 -7.34
C VAL A 11 8.12 18.14 -6.70
N ASN A 12 9.26 17.75 -7.27
CA ASN A 12 10.13 16.71 -6.72
C ASN A 12 10.60 17.04 -5.29
N SER A 13 11.11 18.25 -5.08
CA SER A 13 11.59 18.68 -3.75
C SER A 13 10.46 18.64 -2.72
N LEU A 14 9.30 19.22 -3.09
CA LEU A 14 8.16 19.30 -2.19
C LEU A 14 7.60 17.91 -1.83
N LEU A 15 7.45 17.03 -2.82
CA LEU A 15 6.98 15.67 -2.58
C LEU A 15 8.01 14.83 -1.82
N SER A 16 9.31 15.05 -2.05
CA SER A 16 10.36 14.39 -1.27
C SER A 16 10.26 14.72 0.21
N GLU A 17 10.10 16.00 0.58
CA GLU A 17 9.87 16.42 1.98
C GLU A 17 8.60 15.74 2.55
N PHE A 18 7.54 15.65 1.75
CA PHE A 18 6.29 15.04 2.16
C PHE A 18 6.42 13.53 2.40
N TYR A 19 7.10 12.81 1.50
CA TYR A 19 7.36 11.37 1.60
C TYR A 19 8.27 11.04 2.78
N GLN A 20 9.25 11.89 3.07
CA GLN A 20 10.15 11.73 4.23
C GLN A 20 9.50 12.11 5.57
N GLY A 21 8.23 12.49 5.57
CA GLY A 21 7.53 12.85 6.79
C GLY A 21 7.74 14.30 7.25
N GLN A 22 8.62 15.06 6.59
CA GLN A 22 9.08 16.39 7.01
C GLN A 22 7.98 17.45 6.93
N ILE A 23 7.04 17.32 5.98
CA ILE A 23 5.87 18.19 5.87
C ILE A 23 4.57 17.40 5.90
N ALA A 24 3.60 17.85 6.69
CA ALA A 24 2.26 17.27 6.77
C ALA A 24 1.38 17.63 5.56
N PRO A 25 0.24 16.95 5.33
CA PRO A 25 -0.71 17.30 4.26
C PRO A 25 -1.13 18.77 4.26
N GLU A 26 -1.33 19.37 5.44
CA GLU A 26 -1.66 20.79 5.59
C GLU A 26 -0.50 21.70 5.12
N SER A 27 0.75 21.35 5.44
CA SER A 27 1.91 22.09 4.98
C SER A 27 2.12 21.96 3.48
N LEU A 28 1.87 20.76 2.93
CA LEU A 28 1.86 20.51 1.48
C LEU A 28 0.81 21.38 0.79
N TRP A 29 -0.41 21.44 1.33
CA TRP A 29 -1.49 22.29 0.85
C TRP A 29 -1.08 23.77 0.81
N LYS A 30 -0.54 24.30 1.91
CA LYS A 30 -0.12 25.71 2.00
C LYS A 30 0.92 26.06 0.94
N LYS A 31 1.99 25.26 0.84
CA LYS A 31 3.06 25.46 -0.13
C LYS A 31 2.54 25.41 -1.57
N LEU A 32 1.61 24.51 -1.88
CA LEU A 32 1.00 24.40 -3.21
C LEU A 32 0.04 25.55 -3.54
N LYS A 33 -0.71 26.02 -2.53
CA LYS A 33 -1.60 27.16 -2.66
C LYS A 33 -0.85 28.44 -3.00
N GLU A 34 0.27 28.68 -2.34
CA GLU A 34 1.15 29.84 -2.59
C GLU A 34 1.68 29.87 -4.03
N GLU A 35 1.89 28.70 -4.66
CA GLU A 35 2.31 28.65 -6.06
C GLU A 35 1.20 29.03 -7.04
N GLY A 36 -0.07 28.80 -6.68
CA GLY A 36 -1.25 29.22 -7.46
C GLY A 36 -1.32 28.69 -8.90
N LYS A 37 -0.61 27.61 -9.24
CA LYS A 37 -0.48 27.10 -10.62
C LYS A 37 -1.26 25.80 -10.80
N PRO A 38 -2.37 25.79 -11.59
CA PRO A 38 -3.16 24.57 -11.82
C PRO A 38 -2.35 23.39 -12.36
N SER A 39 -1.44 23.63 -13.30
CA SER A 39 -0.57 22.57 -13.85
C SER A 39 0.35 21.92 -12.79
N LEU A 40 0.76 22.69 -11.78
CA LEU A 40 1.61 22.19 -10.70
C LEU A 40 0.80 21.33 -9.72
N LEU A 41 -0.45 21.72 -9.43
CA LEU A 41 -1.38 20.92 -8.62
C LEU A 41 -1.63 19.55 -9.27
N ARG A 42 -1.92 19.53 -10.58
CA ARG A 42 -2.15 18.28 -11.31
C ARG A 42 -0.93 17.37 -11.31
N GLU A 43 0.26 17.93 -11.53
CA GLU A 43 1.51 17.17 -11.51
C GLU A 43 1.81 16.58 -10.12
N ALA A 44 1.68 17.40 -9.06
CA ALA A 44 1.91 16.95 -7.68
C ALA A 44 0.93 15.84 -7.27
N GLN A 45 -0.35 15.98 -7.62
CA GLN A 45 -1.35 14.98 -7.32
C GLN A 45 -1.12 13.67 -8.09
N MET A 46 -0.77 13.75 -9.37
CA MET A 46 -0.48 12.56 -10.19
C MET A 46 0.69 11.77 -9.61
N ARG A 47 1.79 12.44 -9.24
CA ARG A 47 2.95 11.80 -8.61
C ARG A 47 2.63 11.19 -7.25
N LEU A 48 1.74 11.82 -6.46
CA LEU A 48 1.27 11.22 -5.22
C LEU A 48 0.48 9.95 -5.47
N ILE A 49 -0.38 9.93 -6.48
CA ILE A 49 -1.12 8.73 -6.87
C ILE A 49 -0.17 7.65 -7.39
N ASP A 50 0.80 8.00 -8.22
CA ASP A 50 1.83 7.06 -8.71
C ASP A 50 2.67 6.46 -7.58
N SER A 51 2.78 7.16 -6.45
CA SER A 51 3.47 6.66 -5.26
C SER A 51 2.62 5.73 -4.38
N LEU A 52 1.32 5.58 -4.65
CA LEU A 52 0.47 4.66 -3.90
C LEU A 52 0.90 3.21 -4.20
N SER A 53 1.01 2.41 -3.15
CA SER A 53 1.33 0.99 -3.25
C SER A 53 0.39 0.18 -2.38
N PHE A 54 -0.03 -0.98 -2.89
CA PHE A 54 -0.84 -1.94 -2.13
C PHE A 54 -0.14 -2.40 -0.84
N GLU A 55 1.19 -2.46 -0.84
CA GLU A 55 2.00 -2.87 0.31
C GLU A 55 2.19 -1.76 1.36
N SER A 56 1.73 -0.54 1.09
CA SER A 56 1.89 0.58 2.03
C SER A 56 1.21 0.27 3.37
N THR A 57 1.83 0.70 4.46
CA THR A 57 1.20 0.66 5.78
C THR A 57 -0.07 1.52 5.80
N PRO A 58 -1.02 1.26 6.72
CA PRO A 58 -2.21 2.11 6.86
C PRO A 58 -1.89 3.59 7.07
N ALA A 59 -0.83 3.89 7.84
CA ALA A 59 -0.40 5.26 8.09
C ALA A 59 0.17 5.95 6.85
N GLU A 60 0.98 5.24 6.05
CA GLU A 60 1.50 5.77 4.78
C GLU A 60 0.40 6.00 3.76
N LEU A 61 -0.54 5.05 3.64
CA LEU A 61 -1.69 5.18 2.75
C LEU A 61 -2.55 6.38 3.18
N GLN A 62 -2.87 6.50 4.47
CA GLN A 62 -3.65 7.61 4.99
C GLN A 62 -2.96 8.96 4.71
N ARG A 63 -1.65 9.05 4.97
CA ARG A 63 -0.88 10.26 4.69
C ARG A 63 -0.99 10.66 3.21
N LYS A 64 -0.76 9.72 2.29
CA LYS A 64 -0.86 9.98 0.84
C LYS A 64 -2.28 10.36 0.43
N ARG A 65 -3.30 9.68 0.97
CA ARG A 65 -4.72 10.02 0.78
C ARG A 65 -5.00 11.47 1.18
N ASP A 66 -4.60 11.87 2.38
CA ASP A 66 -4.80 13.23 2.88
C ASP A 66 -4.09 14.25 1.99
N GLY A 67 -2.88 13.94 1.53
CA GLY A 67 -2.16 14.77 0.56
C GLY A 67 -2.88 14.92 -0.78
N ILE A 68 -3.38 13.82 -1.35
CA ILE A 68 -4.12 13.83 -2.63
C ILE A 68 -5.40 14.66 -2.53
N LEU A 69 -6.14 14.52 -1.43
CA LEU A 69 -7.38 15.26 -1.18
C LEU A 69 -7.10 16.74 -0.93
N ALA A 70 -6.06 17.05 -0.15
CA ALA A 70 -5.62 18.42 0.07
C ALA A 70 -5.36 19.11 -1.28
N ILE A 71 -4.62 18.48 -2.19
CA ILE A 71 -4.37 19.04 -3.52
C ILE A 71 -5.65 19.20 -4.33
N GLU A 72 -6.57 18.24 -4.26
CA GLU A 72 -7.85 18.31 -4.96
C GLU A 72 -8.65 19.55 -4.55
N THR A 73 -8.65 19.91 -3.26
CA THR A 73 -9.35 21.12 -2.75
C THR A 73 -8.80 22.45 -3.29
N LEU A 74 -7.60 22.45 -3.86
CA LEU A 74 -6.98 23.65 -4.43
C LEU A 74 -7.34 23.88 -5.90
N LYS A 75 -7.98 22.91 -6.55
CA LYS A 75 -8.37 23.01 -7.96
C LYS A 75 -9.63 23.85 -8.13
N GLU A 76 -9.73 24.50 -9.29
CA GLU A 76 -10.93 25.21 -9.71
C GLU A 76 -12.06 24.22 -10.05
N GLU A 77 -11.74 23.18 -10.84
CA GLU A 77 -12.64 22.06 -11.10
C GLU A 77 -12.30 20.89 -10.17
N GLN A 78 -13.05 20.77 -9.09
CA GLN A 78 -12.87 19.71 -8.10
C GLN A 78 -13.71 18.49 -8.44
N ASN A 79 -13.13 17.32 -8.20
CA ASN A 79 -13.78 16.03 -8.28
C ASN A 79 -13.64 15.24 -6.95
N THR A 80 -13.63 15.98 -5.83
CA THR A 80 -13.33 15.47 -4.48
C THR A 80 -14.09 14.19 -4.15
N SER A 81 -15.40 14.14 -4.39
CA SER A 81 -16.21 12.95 -4.09
C SER A 81 -15.77 11.71 -4.86
N ILE A 82 -15.38 11.84 -6.13
CA ILE A 82 -14.88 10.72 -6.95
C ILE A 82 -13.49 10.31 -6.50
N VAL A 83 -12.62 11.28 -6.18
CA VAL A 83 -11.29 11.03 -5.64
C VAL A 83 -11.38 10.26 -4.32
N GLU A 84 -12.19 10.74 -3.37
CA GLU A 84 -12.46 10.08 -2.09
C GLU A 84 -13.01 8.67 -2.26
N LEU A 85 -13.98 8.48 -3.16
CA LEU A 85 -14.57 7.17 -3.45
C LEU A 85 -13.50 6.15 -3.88
N ASN A 86 -12.62 6.52 -4.80
CA ASN A 86 -11.56 5.62 -5.27
C ASN A 86 -10.50 5.35 -4.18
N LEU A 87 -10.14 6.36 -3.38
CA LEU A 87 -9.21 6.20 -2.27
C LEU A 87 -9.79 5.30 -1.16
N ASN A 88 -11.08 5.42 -0.85
CA ASN A 88 -11.79 4.51 0.06
C ASN A 88 -11.75 3.07 -0.48
N LEU A 89 -12.02 2.87 -1.77
CA LEU A 89 -11.99 1.54 -2.38
C LEU A 89 -10.59 0.89 -2.28
N MET A 90 -9.53 1.66 -2.43
CA MET A 90 -8.14 1.20 -2.22
C MET A 90 -7.88 0.77 -0.78
N GLU A 91 -8.34 1.56 0.19
CA GLU A 91 -8.22 1.24 1.61
C GLU A 91 -9.00 -0.03 1.96
N ASP A 92 -10.20 -0.19 1.42
CA ASP A 92 -11.05 -1.36 1.62
C ASP A 92 -10.45 -2.63 0.99
N LEU A 93 -9.71 -2.50 -0.12
CA LEU A 93 -8.95 -3.62 -0.69
C LEU A 93 -7.86 -4.09 0.28
N GLN A 94 -7.08 -3.17 0.88
CA GLN A 94 -6.08 -3.54 1.87
C GLN A 94 -6.71 -4.18 3.13
N LYS A 95 -7.82 -3.62 3.62
CA LYS A 95 -8.52 -4.15 4.79
C LYS A 95 -9.04 -5.56 4.55
N ARG A 96 -9.67 -5.81 3.40
CA ARG A 96 -10.19 -7.13 3.04
C ARG A 96 -9.09 -8.17 2.90
N CYS A 97 -7.99 -7.84 2.22
CA CYS A 97 -6.85 -8.75 2.11
C CYS A 97 -6.29 -9.14 3.48
N ARG A 98 -6.08 -8.17 4.38
CA ARG A 98 -5.63 -8.45 5.76
C ARG A 98 -6.61 -9.35 6.51
N ALA A 99 -7.91 -9.09 6.43
CA ALA A 99 -8.92 -9.90 7.08
C ALA A 99 -8.98 -11.34 6.54
N GLU A 100 -8.88 -11.52 5.21
CA GLU A 100 -8.82 -12.85 4.58
C GLU A 100 -7.57 -13.62 5.02
N ILE A 101 -6.41 -12.96 5.07
CA ILE A 101 -5.15 -13.56 5.54
C ILE A 101 -5.27 -13.99 7.01
N GLU A 102 -5.79 -13.12 7.87
CA GLU A 102 -5.97 -13.41 9.29
C GLU A 102 -6.94 -14.57 9.51
N GLN A 103 -8.07 -14.59 8.80
CA GLN A 103 -9.04 -15.67 8.88
C GLN A 103 -8.44 -17.01 8.43
N ALA A 104 -7.72 -17.04 7.32
CA ALA A 104 -7.06 -18.23 6.81
C ALA A 104 -5.98 -18.72 7.79
N TYR A 105 -5.17 -17.81 8.35
CA TYR A 105 -4.16 -18.13 9.35
C TYR A 105 -4.78 -18.80 10.58
N ASN A 106 -5.86 -18.23 11.11
CA ASN A 106 -6.54 -18.76 12.29
C ASN A 106 -7.13 -20.15 12.03
N GLY A 107 -7.63 -20.41 10.81
CA GLY A 107 -8.08 -21.74 10.40
C GLY A 107 -6.97 -22.78 10.42
N ILE A 108 -5.83 -22.48 9.78
CA ILE A 108 -4.67 -23.39 9.73
C ILE A 108 -4.08 -23.56 11.13
N ARG A 109 -4.05 -22.50 11.93
CA ARG A 109 -3.56 -22.54 13.31
C ARG A 109 -4.32 -23.56 14.15
N ALA A 110 -5.66 -23.56 14.08
CA ALA A 110 -6.47 -24.53 14.81
C ALA A 110 -6.16 -25.99 14.40
N GLU A 111 -5.89 -26.23 13.10
CA GLU A 111 -5.50 -27.54 12.59
C GLU A 111 -4.12 -27.99 13.13
N VAL A 112 -3.13 -27.09 13.09
CA VAL A 112 -1.76 -27.36 13.57
C VAL A 112 -1.71 -27.54 15.09
N GLU A 113 -2.50 -26.79 15.84
CA GLU A 113 -2.66 -26.95 17.29
C GLU A 113 -3.31 -28.30 17.63
N GLY A 114 -4.31 -28.72 16.86
CA GLY A 114 -5.01 -30.00 17.01
C GLY A 114 -4.20 -31.23 16.57
N ASN A 115 -3.12 -31.05 15.81
CA ASN A 115 -2.29 -32.15 15.30
C ASN A 115 -0.78 -31.92 15.53
N PRO A 116 -0.23 -32.39 16.67
CA PRO A 116 1.18 -32.20 17.02
C PRO A 116 2.19 -32.75 16.00
N GLN A 117 1.81 -33.72 15.17
CA GLN A 117 2.69 -34.31 14.14
C GLN A 117 3.01 -33.30 13.02
N LEU A 118 2.11 -32.35 12.73
CA LEU A 118 2.34 -31.29 11.74
C LEU A 118 3.46 -30.33 12.15
N ARG A 119 3.89 -30.39 13.41
CA ARG A 119 4.96 -29.56 13.97
C ARG A 119 6.29 -30.30 14.08
N VAL A 120 6.38 -31.56 13.64
CA VAL A 120 7.61 -32.36 13.70
C VAL A 120 8.34 -32.27 12.37
N LYS A 121 9.63 -31.89 12.40
CA LYS A 121 10.47 -31.81 11.20
C LYS A 121 11.76 -32.59 11.38
N GLN A 122 12.14 -33.39 10.39
CA GLN A 122 13.45 -34.03 10.33
C GLN A 122 14.44 -33.11 9.63
N VAL A 123 15.61 -32.93 10.24
CA VAL A 123 16.71 -32.11 9.70
C VAL A 123 18.00 -32.92 9.70
N GLN A 124 18.79 -32.79 8.63
CA GLN A 124 20.07 -33.47 8.51
C GLN A 124 21.18 -32.60 9.14
N GLN A 125 21.94 -33.17 10.06
CA GLN A 125 23.12 -32.54 10.66
C GLN A 125 24.33 -33.47 10.49
N GLY A 126 25.09 -33.25 9.42
CA GLY A 126 26.17 -34.17 9.00
C GLY A 126 25.60 -35.53 8.59
N GLN A 127 26.11 -36.62 9.18
CA GLN A 127 25.60 -37.98 8.92
C GLN A 127 24.37 -38.34 9.76
N ASN A 128 23.97 -37.50 10.72
CA ASN A 128 22.85 -37.79 11.62
C ASN A 128 21.58 -37.05 11.21
N THR A 129 20.44 -37.69 11.39
CA THR A 129 19.11 -37.06 11.24
C THR A 129 18.57 -36.73 12.63
N MET A 130 18.24 -35.46 12.87
CA MET A 130 17.61 -34.99 14.09
C MET A 130 16.14 -34.68 13.87
N VAL A 131 15.33 -34.88 14.90
CA VAL A 131 13.93 -34.47 14.94
C VAL A 131 13.82 -33.16 15.71
N VAL A 132 13.28 -32.12 15.06
CA VAL A 132 13.03 -30.81 15.65
C VAL A 132 11.53 -30.60 15.77
N GLN A 133 11.11 -30.11 16.93
CA GLN A 133 9.74 -29.68 17.17
C GLN A 133 9.62 -28.19 16.86
N LEU A 134 8.84 -27.86 15.83
CA LEU A 134 8.49 -26.48 15.47
C LEU A 134 7.43 -25.92 16.42
N SER A 135 7.45 -24.61 16.62
CA SER A 135 6.28 -23.88 17.10
C SER A 135 5.14 -23.93 16.08
N VAL A 136 3.92 -23.59 16.53
CA VAL A 136 2.75 -23.52 15.66
C VAL A 136 2.99 -22.56 14.49
N ASP A 137 3.46 -21.35 14.80
CA ASP A 137 3.72 -20.31 13.80
C ASP A 137 4.81 -20.73 12.78
N GLU A 138 5.87 -21.40 13.24
CA GLU A 138 6.93 -21.90 12.34
C GLU A 138 6.44 -23.02 11.43
N ALA A 139 5.59 -23.92 11.94
CA ALA A 139 5.01 -24.98 11.14
C ALA A 139 4.12 -24.40 10.04
N ILE A 140 3.23 -23.45 10.38
CA ILE A 140 2.34 -22.79 9.42
C ILE A 140 3.15 -22.07 8.32
N LYS A 141 4.16 -21.29 8.71
CA LYS A 141 5.00 -20.53 7.74
C LYS A 141 5.77 -21.44 6.77
N GLN A 142 5.94 -22.71 7.10
CA GLN A 142 6.61 -23.69 6.24
C GLN A 142 5.65 -24.45 5.32
N LEU A 143 4.33 -24.39 5.55
CA LEU A 143 3.36 -25.09 4.71
C LEU A 143 3.33 -24.49 3.30
N PRO A 144 3.51 -25.30 2.23
CA PRO A 144 3.43 -24.82 0.86
C PRO A 144 2.10 -24.11 0.57
N GLN A 145 0.98 -24.71 0.99
CA GLN A 145 -0.36 -24.14 0.82
C GLN A 145 -0.53 -22.74 1.44
N TRP A 146 0.18 -22.44 2.53
CA TRP A 146 0.16 -21.12 3.14
C TRP A 146 0.95 -20.10 2.31
N ARG A 147 2.12 -20.50 1.80
CA ARG A 147 2.95 -19.64 0.93
C ARG A 147 2.25 -19.35 -0.39
N ASP A 148 1.64 -20.36 -0.99
CA ASP A 148 0.87 -20.25 -2.22
C ASP A 148 -0.34 -19.33 -2.03
N PHE A 149 -1.09 -19.54 -0.94
CA PHE A 149 -2.21 -18.66 -0.58
C PHE A 149 -1.79 -17.19 -0.42
N LEU A 150 -0.69 -16.91 0.31
CA LEU A 150 -0.19 -15.55 0.46
C LEU A 150 0.19 -14.92 -0.89
N SER A 151 0.86 -15.68 -1.76
CA SER A 151 1.26 -15.20 -3.09
C SER A 151 0.04 -14.90 -3.97
N ASP A 152 -0.98 -15.74 -3.92
CA ASP A 152 -2.23 -15.52 -4.66
C ASP A 152 -2.99 -14.29 -4.15
N GLN A 153 -3.04 -14.09 -2.83
CA GLN A 153 -3.65 -12.92 -2.21
C GLN A 153 -2.94 -11.62 -2.62
N GLU A 154 -1.62 -11.60 -2.51
CA GLU A 154 -0.78 -10.46 -2.92
C GLU A 154 -1.02 -10.11 -4.39
N LYS A 155 -0.95 -11.11 -5.28
CA LYS A 155 -1.15 -10.93 -6.72
C LYS A 155 -2.55 -10.39 -7.03
N ARG A 156 -3.59 -11.04 -6.51
CA ARG A 156 -4.99 -10.67 -6.77
C ARG A 156 -5.27 -9.25 -6.31
N TYR A 157 -4.93 -8.92 -5.07
CA TYR A 157 -5.25 -7.62 -4.51
C TYR A 157 -4.38 -6.49 -5.06
N SER A 158 -3.10 -6.74 -5.37
CA SER A 158 -2.25 -5.76 -6.06
C SER A 158 -2.78 -5.41 -7.45
N GLN A 159 -3.30 -6.40 -8.19
CA GLN A 159 -3.92 -6.16 -9.50
C GLN A 159 -5.21 -5.33 -9.38
N GLU A 160 -6.08 -5.64 -8.43
CA GLU A 160 -7.30 -4.84 -8.20
C GLU A 160 -6.96 -3.43 -7.73
N PHE A 161 -5.98 -3.27 -6.85
CA PHE A 161 -5.49 -1.96 -6.40
C PHE A 161 -4.99 -1.13 -7.58
N ALA A 162 -4.19 -1.72 -8.48
CA ALA A 162 -3.70 -1.06 -9.68
C ALA A 162 -4.85 -0.62 -10.61
N LYS A 163 -5.91 -1.42 -10.77
CA LYS A 163 -7.09 -1.03 -11.56
C LYS A 163 -7.80 0.20 -10.99
N VAL A 164 -7.96 0.26 -9.66
CA VAL A 164 -8.55 1.43 -8.99
C VAL A 164 -7.65 2.65 -9.13
N MET A 165 -6.34 2.48 -9.05
CA MET A 165 -5.37 3.54 -9.26
C MET A 165 -5.43 4.11 -10.68
N GLU A 166 -5.47 3.26 -11.70
CA GLU A 166 -5.62 3.69 -13.09
C GLU A 166 -6.98 4.36 -13.36
N LYS A 167 -8.05 3.92 -12.68
CA LYS A 167 -9.34 4.61 -12.71
C LYS A 167 -9.22 6.00 -12.10
N LEU A 168 -8.64 6.12 -10.92
CA LEU A 168 -8.44 7.41 -10.25
C LEU A 168 -7.67 8.39 -11.13
N LYS A 169 -6.58 7.95 -11.78
CA LYS A 169 -5.79 8.80 -12.70
C LYS A 169 -6.60 9.36 -13.87
N ARG A 170 -7.54 8.56 -14.42
CA ARG A 170 -8.41 9.00 -15.53
C ARG A 170 -9.45 10.03 -15.11
N GLU A 171 -9.89 9.99 -13.86
CA GLU A 171 -10.87 10.91 -13.29
C GLU A 171 -10.25 12.26 -12.88
N LEU A 172 -8.91 12.36 -12.89
CA LEU A 172 -8.21 13.61 -12.62
C LEU A 172 -8.18 14.51 -13.86
N LYS A 173 -8.79 15.68 -13.72
CA LYS A 173 -8.69 16.80 -14.67
C LYS A 173 -7.49 17.69 -14.35
#